data_AF-A0A0N4XB76-F1
#
_entry.id   AF-A0A0N4XB76-F1
#
_cell.length_a   1.000
_cell.length_b   1.000
_cell.length_c   1.000
_cell.angle_alpha   90.00
_cell.angle_beta   90.00
_cell.angle_gamma   90.00
#
_symmetry.space_group_name_H-M   'P 1'
#
loop_
_entity.id
_entity.type
_entity.pdbx_description
1 polymer ?
#
loop_
_entity_poly.entity_id
_entity_poly.type
_entity_poly.pdbx_seq_one_letter_code
_entity_poly.pdbx_strand_id
1 'polypeptide(L)'
;MLFSKTFGRLGSIIGSRPLTFFIASLVVFVLSIVFLLILPPKVRLSFDNGYTTPDAPSIRELQTQVDFFGNRGKPWYMALFAEPRDQEKGSMIESNEFDEFKVFYRNIKKNIVIRTEGERNITYMDYCANTCELNDQVFKTVALAWFGMQWPETSIFMYKSNIGKYFFLREMKGNDLVRSRLSALYFLSFINGSQAADDLRTYEAKVAE
;
A
#
# COMPACT_ATOMS: atom_id res chain seq x y z
N MET A 1 20.11 51.79 -19.50
CA MET A 1 21.10 52.68 -18.82
C MET A 1 20.88 52.85 -17.32
N LEU A 2 19.66 52.69 -16.78
CA LEU A 2 19.44 52.83 -15.32
C LEU A 2 20.13 51.70 -14.53
N PHE A 3 19.96 50.44 -14.95
CA PHE A 3 20.57 49.27 -14.31
C PHE A 3 22.10 49.33 -14.25
N SER A 4 22.77 49.78 -15.32
CA SER A 4 24.24 49.86 -15.34
C SER A 4 24.79 50.90 -14.35
N LYS A 5 24.10 52.03 -14.17
CA LYS A 5 24.47 53.04 -13.16
C LYS A 5 24.23 52.53 -11.74
N THR A 6 23.15 51.80 -11.50
CA THR A 6 22.83 51.24 -10.18
C THR A 6 23.81 50.14 -9.78
N PHE A 7 24.09 49.18 -10.67
CA PHE A 7 25.09 48.13 -10.41
C PHE A 7 26.51 48.69 -10.30
N GLY A 8 26.85 49.73 -11.08
CA GLY A 8 28.14 50.42 -10.96
C GLY A 8 28.33 51.10 -9.61
N ARG A 9 27.28 51.77 -9.08
CA ARG A 9 27.31 52.35 -7.73
C ARG A 9 27.39 51.27 -6.64
N LEU A 10 26.62 50.19 -6.77
CA LEU A 10 26.64 49.09 -5.81
C LEU A 10 28.03 48.42 -5.76
N GLY A 11 28.62 48.17 -6.94
CA GLY A 11 29.97 47.63 -7.07
C GLY A 11 31.04 48.56 -6.52
N SER A 12 30.91 49.88 -6.72
CA SER A 12 31.82 50.87 -6.13
C SER A 12 31.73 50.89 -4.60
N ILE A 13 30.53 50.79 -4.02
CA ILE A 13 30.33 50.73 -2.57
C ILE A 13 30.94 49.45 -1.99
N ILE A 14 30.69 48.29 -2.62
CA ILE A 14 31.25 47.00 -2.19
C ILE A 14 32.78 47.02 -2.33
N GLY A 15 33.30 47.55 -3.45
CA GLY A 15 34.73 47.67 -3.73
C GLY A 15 35.46 48.66 -2.82
N SER A 16 34.76 49.65 -2.26
CA SER A 16 35.34 50.59 -1.30
C SER A 16 35.60 49.98 0.08
N ARG A 17 34.86 48.91 0.44
CA ARG A 17 34.99 48.22 1.74
C ARG A 17 34.83 46.70 1.57
N PRO A 18 35.75 46.03 0.85
CA PRO A 18 35.59 44.63 0.48
C PRO A 18 35.53 43.71 1.71
N LEU A 19 36.32 44.02 2.75
CA LEU A 19 36.47 43.19 3.93
C LEU A 19 35.19 43.15 4.79
N THR A 20 34.45 44.26 4.88
CA THR A 20 33.19 44.29 5.66
C THR A 20 32.09 43.48 4.99
N PHE A 21 31.99 43.56 3.65
CA PHE A 21 31.02 42.75 2.91
C PHE A 21 31.39 41.27 2.93
N PHE A 22 32.68 40.94 2.84
CA PHE A 22 33.15 39.56 2.99
C PHE A 22 32.79 38.97 4.35
N ILE A 23 33.04 39.69 5.45
CA ILE A 23 32.68 39.25 6.80
C ILE A 23 31.16 39.09 6.93
N ALA A 24 30.38 40.04 6.43
CA ALA A 24 28.92 39.95 6.47
C ALA A 24 28.40 38.71 5.70
N SER A 25 28.94 38.43 4.51
CA SER A 25 28.59 37.22 3.75
C SER A 25 29.02 35.95 4.48
N LEU A 26 30.19 35.94 5.13
CA LEU A 26 30.65 34.81 5.91
C LEU A 26 29.75 34.53 7.11
N VAL A 27 29.31 35.59 7.82
CA VAL A 27 28.36 35.47 8.93
C VAL A 27 27.02 34.87 8.45
N VAL A 28 26.47 35.36 7.34
CA VAL A 28 25.23 34.81 6.77
C VAL A 28 25.40 33.34 6.37
N PHE A 29 26.55 32.98 5.79
CA PHE A 29 26.87 31.60 5.43
C PHE A 29 26.93 30.68 6.66
N VAL A 30 27.66 31.09 7.70
CA VAL A 30 27.77 30.31 8.95
C VAL A 30 26.41 30.18 9.62
N LEU A 31 25.63 31.25 9.71
CA LEU A 31 24.27 31.21 10.27
C LEU A 31 23.36 30.26 9.49
N SER A 32 23.47 30.24 8.16
CA SER A 32 22.69 29.31 7.32
C SER A 32 23.07 27.85 7.57
N ILE A 33 24.36 27.54 7.71
CA ILE A 33 24.82 26.19 8.07
C ILE A 33 24.34 25.81 9.46
N VAL A 34 24.51 26.68 10.44
CA VAL A 34 24.07 26.45 11.83
C VAL A 34 22.56 26.20 11.88
N PHE A 35 21.77 26.96 11.12
CA PHE A 35 20.34 26.77 11.01
C PHE A 35 19.99 25.39 10.42
N LEU A 36 20.67 24.96 9.35
CA LEU A 36 20.49 23.62 8.76
C LEU A 36 20.91 22.49 9.70
N LEU A 37 21.90 22.71 10.59
CA LEU A 37 22.35 21.71 11.56
C LEU A 37 21.42 21.61 12.78
N ILE A 38 20.90 22.73 13.27
CA ILE A 38 19.98 22.75 14.43
C ILE A 38 18.57 22.32 14.02
N LEU A 39 18.12 22.75 12.84
CA LEU A 39 16.80 22.43 12.28
C LEU A 39 16.98 21.73 10.93
N PRO A 40 17.49 20.48 10.93
CA PRO A 40 17.61 19.74 9.70
C PRO A 40 16.22 19.61 9.06
N PRO A 41 16.09 19.95 7.76
CA PRO A 41 14.83 19.77 7.06
C PRO A 41 14.45 18.30 7.16
N LYS A 42 13.22 18.03 7.61
CA LYS A 42 12.70 16.67 7.69
C LYS A 42 12.51 16.15 6.27
N VAL A 43 13.51 15.44 5.76
CA VAL A 43 13.40 14.74 4.48
C VAL A 43 12.46 13.55 4.69
N ARG A 44 11.18 13.76 4.40
CA ARG A 44 10.19 12.67 4.36
C ARG A 44 10.24 12.02 2.99
N LEU A 45 11.12 11.03 2.83
CA LEU A 45 11.15 10.15 1.65
C LEU A 45 10.04 9.09 1.72
N SER A 46 8.82 9.50 2.07
CA SER A 46 7.66 8.62 1.98
C SER A 46 7.06 8.79 0.58
N PHE A 47 6.78 7.70 -0.13
CA PHE A 47 6.05 7.74 -1.41
C PHE A 47 4.72 8.54 -1.30
N ASP A 48 4.14 8.62 -0.10
CA ASP A 48 2.91 9.35 0.18
C ASP A 48 3.06 10.88 0.21
N ASN A 49 4.27 11.42 0.44
CA ASN A 49 4.51 12.87 0.55
C ASN A 49 5.64 13.31 -0.38
N GLY A 50 5.31 14.09 -1.39
CA GLY A 50 6.29 14.72 -2.30
C GLY A 50 6.22 14.24 -3.76
N TYR A 51 5.53 13.13 -4.04
CA TYR A 51 5.33 12.62 -5.39
C TYR A 51 3.90 12.80 -5.93
N THR A 52 2.98 13.29 -5.10
CA THR A 52 1.58 13.55 -5.47
C THR A 52 1.08 14.85 -4.82
N THR A 53 0.05 15.46 -5.40
CA THR A 53 -0.60 16.64 -4.80
C THR A 53 -1.50 16.20 -3.63
N PRO A 54 -1.68 17.02 -2.58
CA PRO A 54 -2.55 16.70 -1.44
C PRO A 54 -4.00 16.38 -1.82
N ASP A 55 -4.44 16.92 -2.95
CA ASP A 55 -5.80 16.88 -3.50
C ASP A 55 -5.95 15.84 -4.62
N ALA A 56 -4.97 14.94 -4.78
CA ALA A 56 -5.04 13.85 -5.73
C ALA A 56 -6.25 12.91 -5.48
N PRO A 57 -6.93 12.42 -6.54
CA PRO A 57 -8.07 11.52 -6.40
C PRO A 57 -7.77 10.25 -5.57
N SER A 58 -6.55 9.70 -5.67
CA SER A 58 -6.13 8.53 -4.90
C SER A 58 -6.08 8.78 -3.39
N ILE A 59 -5.75 10.01 -2.95
CA ILE A 59 -5.80 10.39 -1.53
C ILE A 59 -7.25 10.45 -1.06
N ARG A 60 -8.15 10.96 -1.89
CA ARG A 60 -9.58 10.99 -1.59
C ARG A 60 -10.18 9.58 -1.48
N GLU A 61 -9.78 8.67 -2.37
CA GLU A 61 -10.17 7.25 -2.31
C GLU A 61 -9.65 6.59 -1.03
N LEU A 62 -8.39 6.82 -0.69
CA LEU A 62 -7.77 6.33 0.55
C LEU A 62 -8.53 6.82 1.79
N GLN A 63 -8.87 8.11 1.84
CA GLN A 63 -9.59 8.69 2.96
C GLN A 63 -11.02 8.15 3.04
N THR A 64 -11.69 8.00 1.90
CA THR A 64 -13.02 7.36 1.84
C THR A 64 -12.97 5.91 2.35
N GLN A 65 -11.90 5.17 2.04
CA GLN A 65 -11.72 3.81 2.54
C GLN A 65 -11.54 3.80 4.06
N VAL A 66 -10.70 4.69 4.60
CA VAL A 66 -10.50 4.85 6.05
C VAL A 66 -11.83 5.19 6.74
N ASP A 67 -12.59 6.12 6.19
CA ASP A 67 -13.89 6.55 6.72
C ASP A 67 -14.93 5.42 6.66
N PHE A 68 -14.99 4.68 5.54
CA PHE A 68 -15.94 3.59 5.34
C PHE A 68 -15.72 2.44 6.33
N PHE A 69 -14.47 2.04 6.57
CA PHE A 69 -14.15 0.96 7.48
C PHE A 69 -14.12 1.39 8.96
N GLY A 70 -14.27 2.68 9.25
CA GLY A 70 -14.31 3.23 10.61
C GLY A 70 -13.00 3.10 11.40
N ASN A 71 -11.91 2.70 10.73
CA ASN A 71 -10.63 2.39 11.37
C ASN A 71 -9.67 3.57 11.24
N ARG A 72 -9.24 4.13 12.38
CA ARG A 72 -8.35 5.30 12.45
C ARG A 72 -6.88 4.92 12.24
N GLY A 73 -6.47 4.61 11.01
CA GLY A 73 -5.09 4.23 10.70
C GLY A 73 -4.74 4.31 9.23
N LYS A 74 -3.45 4.15 8.92
CA LYS A 74 -2.99 3.99 7.53
C LYS A 74 -3.32 2.54 7.10
N PRO A 75 -4.02 2.31 5.99
CA PRO A 75 -4.26 0.95 5.53
C PRO A 75 -2.93 0.32 5.11
N TRP A 76 -2.71 -0.88 5.62
CA TRP A 76 -1.68 -1.79 5.18
C TRP A 76 -2.32 -2.84 4.31
N TYR A 77 -1.75 -3.04 3.12
CA TYR A 77 -2.29 -3.92 2.10
C TYR A 77 -1.19 -4.82 1.56
N MET A 78 -1.48 -6.10 1.53
CA MET A 78 -0.60 -7.12 0.96
C MET A 78 -1.44 -8.03 0.07
N ALA A 79 -0.92 -8.33 -1.12
CA ALA A 79 -1.57 -9.21 -2.08
C ALA A 79 -0.65 -10.39 -2.39
N LEU A 80 -1.19 -11.60 -2.35
CA LEU A 80 -0.50 -12.79 -2.83
C LEU A 80 -1.13 -13.24 -4.13
N PHE A 81 -0.32 -13.41 -5.16
CA PHE A 81 -0.75 -13.87 -6.45
C PHE A 81 -0.37 -15.33 -6.63
N ALA A 82 -1.30 -16.13 -7.13
CA ALA A 82 -1.10 -17.54 -7.44
C ALA A 82 -1.50 -17.84 -8.88
N GLU A 83 -0.71 -18.70 -9.51
CA GLU A 83 -0.91 -19.21 -10.86
C GLU A 83 -1.16 -20.71 -10.82
N PRO A 84 -1.90 -21.27 -11.79
CA PRO A 84 -2.08 -22.71 -11.87
C PRO A 84 -0.75 -23.38 -12.24
N ARG A 85 -0.57 -24.63 -11.81
CA ARG A 85 0.66 -25.39 -12.11
C ARG A 85 0.87 -25.58 -13.61
N ASP A 86 -0.21 -25.83 -14.34
CA ASP A 86 -0.22 -25.86 -15.81
C ASP A 86 -0.60 -24.46 -16.33
N GLN A 87 0.38 -23.73 -16.87
CA GLN A 87 0.16 -22.39 -17.40
C GLN A 87 -0.61 -22.36 -18.73
N GLU A 88 -0.63 -23.46 -19.49
CA GLU A 88 -1.30 -23.52 -20.78
C GLU A 88 -2.76 -23.90 -20.63
N LYS A 89 -3.07 -24.92 -19.80
CA LYS A 89 -4.41 -25.49 -19.66
C LYS A 89 -5.03 -25.34 -18.27
N GLY A 90 -4.24 -25.07 -17.24
CA GLY A 90 -4.73 -24.95 -15.87
C GLY A 90 -5.48 -23.67 -15.59
N SER A 91 -6.17 -23.65 -14.44
CA SER A 91 -7.03 -22.56 -14.02
C SER A 91 -7.05 -22.43 -12.50
N MET A 92 -7.03 -21.19 -11.99
CA MET A 92 -7.21 -20.91 -10.58
C MET A 92 -8.68 -20.94 -10.12
N ILE A 93 -9.64 -21.18 -11.03
CA ILE A 93 -11.04 -21.44 -10.66
C ILE A 93 -11.39 -22.93 -10.70
N GLU A 94 -10.44 -23.80 -11.07
CA GLU A 94 -10.61 -25.25 -10.95
C GLU A 94 -10.64 -25.66 -9.47
N SER A 95 -11.41 -26.70 -9.15
CA SER A 95 -11.72 -27.05 -7.76
C SER A 95 -10.48 -27.38 -6.93
N ASN A 96 -9.50 -28.08 -7.51
CA ASN A 96 -8.34 -28.57 -6.76
C ASN A 96 -7.37 -27.42 -6.43
N GLU A 97 -6.96 -26.65 -7.45
CA GLU A 97 -6.09 -25.48 -7.32
C GLU A 97 -6.71 -24.43 -6.40
N PHE A 98 -8.02 -24.21 -6.54
CA PHE A 98 -8.74 -23.25 -5.72
C PHE A 98 -8.90 -23.72 -4.26
N ASP A 99 -9.13 -25.02 -4.03
CA ASP A 99 -9.18 -25.57 -2.66
C ASP A 99 -7.81 -25.52 -1.97
N GLU A 100 -6.73 -25.85 -2.68
CA GLU A 100 -5.36 -25.66 -2.19
C GLU A 100 -5.09 -24.19 -1.84
N PHE A 101 -5.47 -23.27 -2.73
CA PHE A 101 -5.34 -21.83 -2.53
C PHE A 101 -6.09 -21.33 -1.28
N LYS A 102 -7.30 -21.85 -1.05
CA LYS A 102 -8.11 -21.59 0.14
C LYS A 102 -7.50 -22.16 1.41
N VAL A 103 -6.96 -23.38 1.37
CA VAL A 103 -6.28 -24.02 2.51
C VAL A 103 -5.01 -23.24 2.87
N PHE A 104 -4.23 -22.84 1.86
CA PHE A 104 -3.06 -21.99 2.03
C PHE A 104 -3.42 -20.69 2.75
N TYR A 105 -4.43 -19.95 2.27
CA TYR A 105 -4.90 -18.72 2.94
C TYR A 105 -5.24 -18.93 4.41
N ARG A 106 -5.98 -20.00 4.72
CA ARG A 106 -6.42 -20.33 6.09
C ARG A 106 -5.25 -20.66 7.01
N ASN A 107 -4.21 -21.29 6.47
CA ASN A 107 -3.00 -21.62 7.21
C ASN A 107 -2.18 -20.36 7.50
N ILE A 108 -1.87 -19.56 6.48
CA ILE A 108 -0.99 -18.39 6.67
C ILE A 108 -1.61 -17.35 7.61
N LYS A 109 -2.93 -17.14 7.53
CA LYS A 109 -3.62 -16.15 8.36
C LYS A 109 -3.57 -16.47 9.86
N LYS A 110 -3.54 -17.77 10.23
CA LYS A 110 -3.61 -18.24 11.63
C LYS A 110 -2.31 -18.78 12.20
N ASN A 111 -1.46 -19.40 11.37
CA ASN A 111 -0.33 -20.19 11.86
C ASN A 111 0.98 -19.40 11.85
N ILE A 112 1.08 -18.32 11.06
CA ILE A 112 2.27 -17.47 11.06
C ILE A 112 2.23 -16.58 12.30
N VAL A 113 3.06 -16.94 13.27
CA VAL A 113 3.27 -16.17 14.48
C VAL A 113 4.20 -15.01 14.16
N ILE A 114 3.72 -13.79 14.36
CA ILE A 114 4.47 -12.55 14.15
C ILE A 114 5.45 -12.35 15.29
N ARG A 115 4.91 -12.29 16.52
CA ARG A 115 5.64 -12.18 17.78
C ARG A 115 4.90 -12.96 18.87
N THR A 116 5.62 -13.34 19.91
CA THR A 116 5.05 -13.93 21.12
C THR A 116 5.14 -12.91 22.25
N GLU A 117 4.00 -12.62 22.89
CA GLU A 117 3.91 -11.72 24.03
C GLU A 117 3.49 -12.52 25.26
N GLY A 118 4.48 -12.90 26.09
CA GLY A 118 4.27 -13.82 27.20
C GLY A 118 3.87 -15.21 26.68
N GLU A 119 2.65 -15.65 27.02
CA GLU A 119 2.07 -16.93 26.54
C GLU A 119 1.18 -16.77 25.29
N ARG A 120 0.96 -15.54 24.80
CA ARG A 120 0.09 -15.29 23.64
C ARG A 120 0.92 -15.13 22.36
N ASN A 121 0.58 -15.94 21.36
CA ASN A 121 1.09 -15.76 20.00
C ASN A 121 0.24 -14.72 19.26
N ILE A 122 0.90 -13.68 18.76
CA ILE A 122 0.29 -12.63 17.95
C ILE A 122 0.43 -13.04 16.48
N THR A 123 -0.70 -12.99 15.76
CA THR A 123 -0.83 -13.42 14.37
C THR A 123 -1.50 -12.32 13.55
N TYR A 124 -1.68 -12.53 12.24
CA TYR A 124 -2.44 -11.61 11.41
C TYR A 124 -3.90 -11.45 11.88
N MET A 125 -4.48 -12.49 12.50
CA MET A 125 -5.84 -12.44 13.04
C MET A 125 -6.04 -11.35 14.10
N ASP A 126 -4.97 -10.98 14.83
CA ASP A 126 -5.02 -9.93 15.85
C ASP A 126 -5.06 -8.52 15.24
N TYR A 127 -4.65 -8.37 13.98
CA TYR A 127 -4.54 -7.08 13.29
C TYR A 127 -5.61 -6.83 12.23
N CYS A 128 -6.22 -7.87 11.67
CA CYS A 128 -7.11 -7.73 10.51
C CYS A 128 -8.51 -7.17 10.83
N ALA A 129 -8.91 -7.04 12.09
CA ALA A 129 -10.19 -6.45 12.49
C ALA A 129 -11.39 -6.93 11.62
N ASN A 130 -12.10 -6.02 10.96
CA ASN A 130 -13.27 -6.35 10.13
C ASN A 130 -12.92 -6.90 8.74
N THR A 131 -11.64 -6.95 8.36
CA THR A 131 -11.17 -7.34 7.03
C THR A 131 -10.60 -8.76 6.97
N CYS A 132 -10.64 -9.51 8.08
CA CYS A 132 -10.17 -10.90 8.16
C CYS A 132 -10.91 -11.87 7.21
N GLU A 133 -12.17 -11.58 6.90
CA GLU A 133 -13.06 -12.41 6.09
C GLU A 133 -13.16 -11.93 4.63
N LEU A 134 -12.31 -10.99 4.22
CA LEU A 134 -12.35 -10.39 2.88
C LEU A 134 -12.33 -11.48 1.78
N ASN A 135 -11.36 -12.39 1.85
CA ASN A 135 -11.24 -13.52 0.90
C ASN A 135 -12.29 -14.61 1.11
N ASP A 136 -12.88 -14.71 2.31
CA ASP A 136 -13.88 -15.74 2.59
C ASP A 136 -15.15 -15.54 1.74
N GLN A 137 -15.41 -14.31 1.29
CA GLN A 137 -16.45 -13.99 0.31
C GLN A 137 -16.24 -14.72 -1.01
N VAL A 138 -15.05 -14.63 -1.62
CA VAL A 138 -14.79 -15.29 -2.92
C VAL A 138 -14.81 -16.81 -2.78
N PHE A 139 -14.29 -17.36 -1.67
CA PHE A 139 -14.36 -18.80 -1.42
C PHE A 139 -15.80 -19.31 -1.33
N LYS A 140 -16.68 -18.53 -0.69
CA LYS A 140 -18.11 -18.85 -0.62
C LYS A 140 -18.78 -18.71 -1.98
N THR A 141 -18.43 -17.69 -2.76
CA THR A 141 -18.95 -17.51 -4.13
C THR A 141 -18.61 -18.70 -5.01
N VAL A 142 -17.34 -19.10 -5.10
CA VAL A 142 -16.92 -20.25 -5.92
C VAL A 142 -17.60 -21.53 -5.45
N ALA A 143 -17.69 -21.76 -4.13
CA ALA A 143 -18.33 -22.95 -3.59
C ALA A 143 -19.84 -23.05 -3.92
N LEU A 144 -20.52 -21.91 -4.11
CA LEU A 144 -21.95 -21.86 -4.45
C LEU A 144 -22.22 -21.71 -5.95
N ALA A 145 -21.20 -21.40 -6.75
CA ALA A 145 -21.32 -21.10 -8.18
C ALA A 145 -21.38 -22.37 -9.05
N TRP A 146 -22.30 -23.29 -8.75
CA TRP A 146 -22.45 -24.55 -9.50
C TRP A 146 -22.80 -24.36 -10.97
N PHE A 147 -23.43 -23.23 -11.33
CA PHE A 147 -23.81 -22.91 -12.71
C PHE A 147 -22.80 -21.99 -13.42
N GLY A 148 -21.61 -21.81 -12.84
CA GLY A 148 -20.60 -20.88 -13.32
C GLY A 148 -20.66 -19.53 -12.64
N MET A 149 -19.65 -18.71 -12.91
CA MET A 149 -19.46 -17.40 -12.32
C MET A 149 -19.52 -16.31 -13.40
N GLN A 150 -20.12 -15.17 -13.06
CA GLN A 150 -20.17 -14.01 -13.94
C GLN A 150 -19.20 -12.94 -13.46
N TRP A 151 -18.48 -12.35 -14.41
CA TRP A 151 -17.54 -11.27 -14.13
C TRP A 151 -18.17 -9.91 -14.47
N PRO A 152 -17.92 -8.83 -13.69
CA PRO A 152 -17.11 -8.76 -12.48
C PRO A 152 -17.88 -9.11 -11.18
N GLU A 153 -19.20 -9.19 -11.27
CA GLU A 153 -20.09 -9.52 -10.16
C GLU A 153 -20.84 -10.81 -10.47
N THR A 154 -20.70 -11.81 -9.59
CA THR A 154 -21.46 -13.04 -9.66
C THR A 154 -22.67 -12.93 -8.74
N SER A 155 -23.86 -13.16 -9.30
CA SER A 155 -25.12 -13.20 -8.55
C SER A 155 -25.54 -14.65 -8.35
N ILE A 156 -25.63 -15.09 -7.10
CA ILE A 156 -26.09 -16.42 -6.69
C ILE A 156 -27.34 -16.22 -5.85
N PHE A 157 -28.51 -16.48 -6.43
CA PHE A 157 -29.80 -16.10 -5.83
C PHE A 157 -29.81 -14.61 -5.43
N MET A 158 -30.05 -14.32 -4.15
CA MET A 158 -30.06 -12.97 -3.57
C MET A 158 -28.66 -12.48 -3.16
N TYR A 159 -27.62 -13.32 -3.26
CA TYR A 159 -26.26 -12.98 -2.88
C TYR A 159 -25.47 -12.47 -4.08
N LYS A 160 -24.94 -11.25 -3.98
CA LYS A 160 -24.07 -10.65 -4.98
C LYS A 160 -22.65 -10.57 -4.45
N SER A 161 -21.69 -11.02 -5.26
CA SER A 161 -20.28 -11.02 -4.89
C SER A 161 -19.42 -10.46 -6.01
N ASN A 162 -18.57 -9.50 -5.67
CA ASN A 162 -17.60 -8.95 -6.59
C ASN A 162 -16.36 -9.85 -6.64
N ILE A 163 -16.28 -10.66 -7.70
CA ILE A 163 -15.15 -11.56 -7.95
C ILE A 163 -14.06 -10.88 -8.78
N GLY A 164 -14.33 -9.69 -9.32
CA GLY A 164 -13.45 -8.99 -10.24
C GLY A 164 -12.11 -8.54 -9.64
N LYS A 165 -12.05 -8.44 -8.31
CA LYS A 165 -10.80 -8.19 -7.59
C LYS A 165 -9.91 -9.44 -7.45
N TYR A 166 -10.47 -10.65 -7.53
CA TYR A 166 -9.74 -11.86 -7.17
C TYR A 166 -9.17 -12.60 -8.38
N PHE A 167 -9.85 -12.56 -9.52
CA PHE A 167 -9.47 -13.31 -10.72
C PHE A 167 -8.93 -12.41 -11.82
N PHE A 168 -7.75 -12.73 -12.33
CA PHE A 168 -7.02 -12.03 -13.38
C PHE A 168 -6.64 -12.99 -14.51
N LEU A 169 -6.16 -12.44 -15.63
CA LEU A 169 -5.81 -13.20 -16.84
C LEU A 169 -6.93 -14.19 -17.22
N ARG A 170 -8.11 -13.61 -17.43
CA ARG A 170 -9.38 -14.32 -17.51
C ARG A 170 -9.67 -14.73 -18.95
N GLU A 171 -10.21 -15.92 -19.13
CA GLU A 171 -10.86 -16.33 -20.38
C GLU A 171 -12.37 -16.33 -20.15
N MET A 172 -13.08 -15.62 -21.02
CA MET A 172 -14.50 -15.32 -20.88
C MET A 172 -15.29 -15.94 -22.03
N LYS A 173 -16.51 -16.40 -21.76
CA LYS A 173 -17.51 -16.74 -22.78
C LYS A 173 -18.73 -15.87 -22.55
N GLY A 174 -18.81 -14.77 -23.28
CA GLY A 174 -19.75 -13.69 -22.94
C GLY A 174 -19.38 -13.09 -21.59
N ASN A 175 -20.30 -13.10 -20.63
CA ASN A 175 -20.07 -12.62 -19.27
C ASN A 175 -19.60 -13.71 -18.30
N ASP A 176 -19.60 -14.97 -18.74
CA ASP A 176 -19.24 -16.11 -17.90
C ASP A 176 -17.73 -16.27 -17.85
N LEU A 177 -17.20 -16.36 -16.63
CA LEU A 177 -15.79 -16.62 -16.36
C LEU A 177 -15.53 -18.12 -16.55
N VAL A 178 -14.81 -18.46 -17.62
CA VAL A 178 -14.49 -19.84 -17.99
C VAL A 178 -13.14 -20.28 -17.41
N ARG A 179 -12.17 -19.37 -17.39
CA ARG A 179 -10.83 -19.65 -16.87
C ARG A 179 -10.22 -18.41 -16.24
N SER A 180 -9.34 -18.61 -15.26
CA SER A 180 -8.47 -17.54 -14.73
C SER A 180 -7.08 -18.10 -14.49
N ARG A 181 -6.05 -17.49 -15.09
CA ARG A 181 -4.67 -17.94 -14.91
C ARG A 181 -3.96 -17.31 -13.71
N LEU A 182 -4.58 -16.34 -13.06
CA LEU A 182 -3.97 -15.62 -11.96
C LEU A 182 -5.04 -15.27 -10.94
N SER A 183 -4.86 -15.67 -9.69
CA SER A 183 -5.75 -15.30 -8.58
C SER A 183 -5.01 -14.58 -7.48
N ALA A 184 -5.70 -13.67 -6.80
CA ALA A 184 -5.14 -12.89 -5.70
C ALA A 184 -5.81 -13.21 -4.36
N LEU A 185 -5.01 -13.26 -3.29
CA LEU A 185 -5.46 -13.17 -1.90
C LEU A 185 -5.08 -11.80 -1.36
N TYR A 186 -5.99 -11.19 -0.62
CA TYR A 186 -5.77 -9.87 -0.06
C TYR A 186 -5.75 -9.88 1.47
N PHE A 187 -4.69 -9.31 2.01
CA PHE A 187 -4.54 -9.03 3.42
C PHE A 187 -4.66 -7.52 3.59
N LEU A 188 -5.58 -7.10 4.46
CA LEU A 188 -5.86 -5.71 4.73
C LEU A 188 -5.94 -5.54 6.24
N SER A 189 -5.24 -4.54 6.75
CA SER A 189 -5.29 -4.09 8.13
C SER A 189 -5.13 -2.57 8.18
N PHE A 190 -5.42 -1.95 9.32
CA PHE A 190 -5.21 -0.53 9.54
C PHE A 190 -4.16 -0.34 10.65
N ILE A 191 -3.04 0.28 10.29
CA ILE A 191 -1.91 0.50 11.19
C ILE A 191 -2.23 1.70 12.09
N ASN A 192 -2.33 1.42 13.39
CA ASN A 192 -2.61 2.41 14.45
C ASN A 192 -1.43 2.60 15.42
N GLY A 193 -0.18 2.48 14.94
CA GLY A 193 1.02 2.66 15.76
C GLY A 193 2.27 2.04 15.14
N SER A 194 3.44 2.34 15.70
CA SER A 194 4.73 1.80 15.22
C SER A 194 4.83 0.28 15.39
N GLN A 195 4.38 -0.25 16.53
CA GLN A 195 4.41 -1.70 16.78
C GLN A 195 3.61 -2.49 15.74
N ALA A 196 2.38 -2.05 15.42
CA ALA A 196 1.56 -2.70 14.41
C ALA A 196 2.21 -2.63 13.01
N ALA A 197 2.92 -1.54 12.70
CA ALA A 197 3.64 -1.41 11.44
C ALA A 197 4.80 -2.42 11.33
N ASP A 198 5.59 -2.55 12.39
CA ASP A 198 6.75 -3.45 12.41
C ASP A 198 6.31 -4.93 12.47
N ASP A 199 5.23 -5.22 13.18
CA ASP A 199 4.61 -6.54 13.23
C ASP A 199 4.09 -6.98 11.86
N LEU A 200 3.35 -6.11 11.15
CA LEU A 200 2.83 -6.43 9.82
C LEU A 200 3.94 -6.52 8.76
N ARG A 201 5.03 -5.75 8.89
CA ARG A 201 6.24 -5.94 8.07
C ARG A 201 6.91 -7.29 8.33
N THR A 202 6.98 -7.69 9.60
CA THR A 202 7.52 -9.00 9.98
C THR A 202 6.66 -10.13 9.43
N TYR A 203 5.34 -9.97 9.46
CA TYR A 203 4.41 -10.92 8.84
C TYR A 203 4.65 -11.03 7.32
N GLU A 204 4.75 -9.90 6.63
CA GLU A 204 5.03 -9.84 5.19
C GLU A 204 6.33 -10.59 4.84
N ALA A 205 7.41 -10.35 5.60
CA ALA A 205 8.67 -11.05 5.42
C ALA A 205 8.53 -12.57 5.63
N LYS A 206 7.85 -13.00 6.69
CA LYS A 206 7.64 -14.43 7.01
C LYS A 206 6.77 -15.16 5.99
N VAL A 207 5.85 -14.47 5.32
CA VAL A 207 5.02 -15.06 4.25
C VAL A 207 5.81 -15.18 2.95
N ALA A 208 6.83 -14.35 2.76
CA ALA A 208 7.67 -14.36 1.56
C ALA A 208 8.84 -15.37 1.61
N GLU A 209 9.14 -15.92 2.79
CA GLU A 209 10.09 -17.02 3.01
C GLU A 209 9.50 -18.39 2.63
#